data_AF-A0A7S4KM45-F1
#
_entry.id   AF-A0A7S4KM45-F1
#
_cell.length_a   1.000
_cell.length_b   1.000
_cell.length_c   1.000
_cell.angle_alpha   90.00
_cell.angle_beta   90.00
_cell.angle_gamma   90.00
#
_symmetry.space_group_name_H-M   'P 1'
#
loop_
_entity.id
_entity.type
_entity.pdbx_description
1 polymer ?
#
loop_
_entity_poly.entity_id
_entity_poly.type
_entity_poly.pdbx_seq_one_letter_code
_entity_poly.pdbx_strand_id
1 'polypeptide(L)'
;AMQDGGPTVEEMAGARTQEQGGSGGEEEQGEGMTRGKILQRHKKEWRALRCQLDSMKSHKKAMGAGTLEKKNAKKALAKEIKTLEENLKEKQRKELEDFDKQQKDLQENSMNNE
;
A
#
# COMPACT_ATOMS: atom_id res chain seq x y z
N ALA A 1 -4.14 -54.06 -8.33
CA ALA A 1 -4.77 -53.59 -7.08
C ALA A 1 -3.76 -52.69 -6.40
N MET A 2 -4.00 -51.36 -6.39
CA MET A 2 -4.46 -50.58 -5.20
C MET A 2 -3.34 -50.46 -4.15
N GLN A 3 -2.95 -49.32 -3.57
CA GLN A 3 -3.45 -47.93 -3.58
C GLN A 3 -2.34 -47.06 -2.95
N ASP A 4 -2.27 -45.78 -3.37
CA ASP A 4 -1.60 -44.67 -2.69
C ASP A 4 -1.95 -44.55 -1.21
N GLY A 5 -1.05 -43.97 -0.42
CA GLY A 5 -1.36 -43.58 0.97
C GLY A 5 -0.17 -43.02 1.73
N GLY A 6 0.32 -41.83 1.34
CA GLY A 6 1.24 -41.06 2.17
C GLY A 6 0.53 -40.47 3.41
N PRO A 7 1.18 -40.40 4.57
CA PRO A 7 0.64 -39.66 5.71
C PRO A 7 0.83 -38.15 5.53
N THR A 8 -0.32 -37.46 5.51
CA THR A 8 -0.56 -36.04 5.79
C THR A 8 -0.28 -35.71 7.24
N VAL A 9 0.27 -34.51 7.50
CA VAL A 9 -0.02 -33.50 8.55
C VAL A 9 1.26 -32.70 8.78
N GLU A 10 1.34 -31.49 8.23
CA GLU A 10 1.11 -30.25 8.98
C GLU A 10 1.87 -30.21 10.31
N GLU A 11 3.17 -29.91 10.25
CA GLU A 11 3.85 -29.28 11.38
C GLU A 11 5.01 -28.44 10.84
N MET A 12 4.91 -27.12 11.07
CA MET A 12 5.97 -26.22 11.53
C MET A 12 5.73 -24.78 11.03
N ALA A 13 4.58 -24.21 11.41
CA ALA A 13 4.39 -22.77 11.42
C ALA A 13 5.09 -22.21 12.67
N GLY A 14 6.39 -21.95 12.54
CA GLY A 14 7.20 -21.26 13.54
C GLY A 14 6.76 -19.80 13.70
N ALA A 15 6.50 -19.45 14.95
CA ALA A 15 5.86 -18.23 15.40
C ALA A 15 6.70 -16.94 15.16
N ARG A 16 5.96 -15.89 14.77
CA ARG A 16 5.91 -14.58 15.45
C ARG A 16 7.24 -13.88 15.71
N THR A 17 7.66 -13.02 14.77
CA THR A 17 8.42 -11.81 15.12
C THR A 17 7.43 -10.66 15.25
N GLN A 18 7.17 -10.32 16.51
CA GLN A 18 6.41 -9.18 16.99
C GLN A 18 7.25 -7.92 16.75
N GLU A 19 7.12 -7.28 15.58
CA GLU A 19 7.66 -5.93 15.40
C GLU A 19 6.73 -4.93 16.10
N GLN A 20 7.14 -4.60 17.32
CA GLN A 20 6.82 -3.41 18.11
C GLN A 20 5.80 -2.46 17.47
N GLY A 21 4.55 -2.63 17.89
CA GLY A 21 3.63 -1.51 18.02
C GLY A 21 4.20 -0.55 19.05
N GLY A 22 4.86 0.51 18.59
CA GLY A 22 5.13 1.69 19.39
C GLY A 22 3.82 2.37 19.72
N SER A 23 3.37 2.14 20.95
CA SER A 23 2.36 2.91 21.66
C SER A 23 2.91 4.30 22.00
N GLY A 24 2.05 5.33 22.01
CA GLY A 24 2.38 6.62 22.62
C GLY A 24 2.04 7.81 21.75
N GLY A 25 0.89 8.43 22.03
CA GLY A 25 0.48 9.70 21.43
C GLY A 25 -1.01 9.99 21.57
N GLU A 26 -1.60 9.70 22.74
CA GLU A 26 -2.77 10.45 23.20
C GLU A 26 -2.31 11.88 23.46
N GLU A 27 -2.48 12.73 22.46
CA GLU A 27 -2.62 14.17 22.65
C GLU A 27 -3.85 14.59 21.86
N GLU A 28 -5.01 14.41 22.50
CA GLU A 28 -6.21 15.16 22.16
C GLU A 28 -6.01 16.58 22.67
N GLN A 29 -5.39 17.43 21.84
CA GLN A 29 -5.45 18.88 21.97
C GLN A 29 -5.05 19.54 20.64
N GLY A 30 -6.05 19.95 19.87
CA GLY A 30 -5.91 20.65 18.59
C GLY A 30 -6.43 19.83 17.41
N GLU A 31 -7.64 20.13 16.95
CA GLU A 31 -8.23 19.58 15.73
C GLU A 31 -7.42 20.01 14.49
N GLY A 32 -6.34 19.29 14.21
CA GLY A 32 -5.50 19.46 13.04
C GLY A 32 -5.15 18.12 12.41
N MET A 33 -5.26 18.04 11.09
CA MET A 33 -4.62 16.98 10.30
C MET A 33 -3.11 17.11 10.52
N THR A 34 -2.46 16.12 11.13
CA THR A 34 -0.99 16.15 11.31
C THR A 34 -0.30 15.37 10.20
N ARG A 35 0.96 15.72 9.90
CA ARG A 35 1.79 14.96 8.96
C ARG A 35 1.85 13.47 9.31
N GLY A 36 1.92 13.15 10.61
CA GLY A 36 1.89 11.78 11.11
C GLY A 36 0.61 11.03 10.75
N LYS A 37 -0.57 11.67 10.89
CA LYS A 37 -1.86 11.08 10.49
C LYS A 37 -1.93 10.84 8.98
N ILE A 38 -1.41 11.76 8.16
CA ILE A 38 -1.31 11.59 6.70
C ILE A 38 -0.48 10.36 6.34
N LEU A 39 0.72 10.23 6.92
CA LEU A 39 1.62 9.10 6.66
C LEU A 39 1.02 7.75 7.11
N GLN A 40 0.31 7.71 8.24
CA GLN A 40 -0.37 6.49 8.67
C GLN A 40 -1.49 6.09 7.70
N ARG A 41 -2.25 7.05 7.16
CA ARG A 41 -3.23 6.77 6.11
C ARG A 41 -2.54 6.28 4.84
N HIS A 42 -1.47 6.94 4.38
CA HIS A 42 -0.71 6.51 3.21
C HIS A 42 -0.19 5.08 3.32
N LYS A 43 0.29 4.70 4.51
CA LYS A 43 0.73 3.33 4.80
C LYS A 43 -0.41 2.32 4.68
N LYS A 44 -1.62 2.67 5.14
CA LYS A 44 -2.81 1.81 4.99
C LYS A 44 -3.23 1.68 3.53
N GLU A 45 -3.30 2.79 2.79
CA GLU A 45 -3.60 2.79 1.35
C GLU A 45 -2.58 1.95 0.56
N TRP A 46 -1.29 2.08 0.89
CA TRP A 46 -0.23 1.33 0.22
C TRP A 46 -0.35 -0.18 0.47
N ARG A 47 -0.68 -0.59 1.70
CA ARG A 47 -0.95 -2.00 2.02
C ARG A 47 -2.15 -2.54 1.24
N ALA A 48 -3.25 -1.80 1.20
CA ALA A 48 -4.45 -2.19 0.46
C ALA A 48 -4.14 -2.33 -1.04
N LEU A 49 -3.44 -1.36 -1.62
CA LEU A 49 -3.03 -1.42 -3.03
C LEU A 49 -2.11 -2.62 -3.27
N ARG A 50 -1.16 -2.90 -2.37
CA ARG A 50 -0.24 -4.02 -2.54
C ARG A 50 -0.97 -5.37 -2.62
N CYS A 51 -1.97 -5.60 -1.77
CA CYS A 51 -2.81 -6.80 -1.86
C CYS A 51 -3.51 -6.91 -3.23
N GLN A 52 -4.02 -5.80 -3.76
CA GLN A 52 -4.65 -5.76 -5.08
C GLN A 52 -3.63 -6.06 -6.20
N LEU A 53 -2.45 -5.43 -6.15
CA LEU A 53 -1.39 -5.63 -7.14
C LEU A 53 -0.87 -7.07 -7.13
N ASP A 54 -0.70 -7.68 -5.96
CA ASP A 54 -0.26 -9.06 -5.83
C ASP A 54 -1.30 -10.03 -6.41
N SER A 55 -2.60 -9.73 -6.22
CA SER A 55 -3.69 -10.46 -6.86
C SER A 55 -3.66 -10.33 -8.38
N MET A 56 -3.47 -9.11 -8.91
CA MET A 56 -3.35 -8.87 -10.36
C MET A 56 -2.09 -9.52 -10.97
N LYS A 57 -0.96 -9.47 -10.27
CA LYS A 57 0.30 -10.11 -10.67
C LYS A 57 0.12 -11.63 -10.73
N SER A 58 -0.59 -12.20 -9.76
CA SER A 58 -0.91 -13.63 -9.72
C SER A 58 -1.84 -14.03 -10.87
N HIS A 59 -2.89 -13.25 -11.13
CA HIS A 59 -3.81 -13.46 -12.25
C HIS A 59 -3.07 -13.39 -13.61
N LYS A 60 -2.21 -12.38 -13.80
CA LYS A 60 -1.36 -12.25 -14.99
C LYS A 60 -0.43 -13.46 -15.17
N LYS A 61 0.12 -14.01 -14.09
CA LYS A 61 0.96 -15.23 -14.14
C LYS A 61 0.13 -16.44 -14.56
N ALA A 62 -1.05 -16.61 -13.97
CA ALA A 62 -1.97 -17.73 -14.24
C ALA A 62 -2.47 -17.78 -15.69
N MET A 63 -2.58 -16.63 -16.38
CA MET A 63 -3.02 -16.58 -17.79
C MET A 63 -2.13 -17.35 -18.79
N GLY A 64 -0.91 -17.77 -18.41
CA GLY A 64 -0.05 -18.65 -19.24
C GLY A 64 0.43 -18.07 -20.58
N ALA A 65 1.22 -18.81 -21.35
CA ALA A 65 1.47 -18.45 -22.75
C ALA A 65 0.23 -18.87 -23.56
N GLY A 66 -0.37 -17.93 -24.30
CA GLY A 66 -1.65 -18.16 -24.95
C GLY A 66 -1.82 -17.39 -26.25
N THR A 67 -3.07 -17.36 -26.73
CA THR A 67 -3.52 -16.63 -27.93
C THR A 67 -3.13 -15.14 -27.88
N LEU A 68 -3.18 -14.47 -29.03
CA LEU A 68 -2.87 -13.04 -29.14
C LEU A 68 -3.71 -12.20 -28.15
N GLU A 69 -4.97 -12.58 -27.95
CA GLU A 69 -5.87 -11.95 -26.97
C GLU A 69 -5.34 -12.05 -25.54
N LYS A 70 -4.90 -13.25 -25.09
CA LYS A 70 -4.29 -13.43 -23.77
C LYS A 70 -2.98 -12.63 -23.63
N LYS A 71 -2.18 -12.52 -24.69
CA LYS A 71 -0.97 -11.68 -24.66
C LYS A 71 -1.31 -10.20 -24.51
N ASN A 72 -2.36 -9.72 -25.18
CA ASN A 72 -2.84 -8.34 -25.05
C ASN A 72 -3.41 -8.08 -23.65
N ALA A 73 -4.22 -8.99 -23.10
CA ALA A 73 -4.72 -8.90 -21.73
C ALA A 73 -3.58 -8.85 -20.70
N LYS A 74 -2.53 -9.66 -20.86
CA LYS A 74 -1.34 -9.60 -20.00
C LYS A 74 -0.60 -8.26 -20.07
N LYS A 75 -0.52 -7.66 -21.25
CA LYS A 75 0.09 -6.33 -21.44
C LYS A 75 -0.79 -5.26 -20.81
N ALA A 76 -2.11 -5.33 -20.96
CA ALA A 76 -3.05 -4.42 -20.31
C ALA A 76 -2.94 -4.48 -18.79
N LEU A 77 -2.99 -5.69 -18.20
CA LEU A 77 -2.79 -5.88 -16.76
C LEU A 77 -1.44 -5.35 -16.27
N ALA A 78 -0.37 -5.54 -17.05
CA ALA A 78 0.94 -5.01 -16.68
C ALA A 78 0.96 -3.46 -16.65
N LYS A 79 0.31 -2.82 -17.61
CA LYS A 79 0.16 -1.35 -17.63
C LYS A 79 -0.69 -0.89 -16.46
N GLU A 80 -1.80 -1.55 -16.20
CA GLU A 80 -2.73 -1.21 -15.11
C GLU A 80 -2.06 -1.31 -13.73
N ILE A 81 -1.30 -2.39 -13.46
CA ILE A 81 -0.48 -2.53 -12.25
C ILE A 81 0.46 -1.33 -12.07
N LYS A 82 1.17 -0.94 -13.14
CA LYS A 82 2.11 0.18 -13.10
C LYS A 82 1.39 1.51 -12.85
N THR A 83 0.29 1.75 -13.57
CA THR A 83 -0.52 2.97 -13.44
C THR A 83 -1.09 3.11 -12.04
N LEU A 84 -1.58 2.03 -11.43
CA LEU A 84 -2.07 2.09 -10.05
C LEU A 84 -0.96 2.41 -9.04
N GLU A 85 0.24 1.82 -9.20
CA GLU A 85 1.40 2.14 -8.36
C GLU A 85 1.83 3.61 -8.51
N GLU A 86 1.89 4.13 -9.73
CA GLU A 86 2.29 5.51 -10.01
C GLU A 86 1.25 6.52 -9.51
N ASN A 87 -0.04 6.26 -9.75
CA ASN A 87 -1.13 7.14 -9.31
C ASN A 87 -1.17 7.27 -7.78
N LEU A 88 -0.98 6.17 -7.03
CA LEU A 88 -0.99 6.25 -5.57
C LEU A 88 0.24 7.01 -5.06
N LYS A 89 1.43 6.76 -5.62
CA LYS A 89 2.63 7.52 -5.27
C LYS A 89 2.47 9.01 -5.54
N GLU A 90 1.92 9.38 -6.69
CA GLU A 90 1.68 10.77 -7.05
C GLU A 90 0.65 11.43 -6.13
N LYS A 91 -0.47 10.75 -5.86
CA LYS A 91 -1.48 11.24 -4.91
C LYS A 91 -0.87 11.50 -3.53
N GLN A 92 -0.09 10.56 -3.02
CA GLN A 92 0.54 10.65 -1.70
C GLN A 92 1.62 11.74 -1.65
N ARG A 93 2.43 11.86 -2.71
CA ARG A 93 3.44 12.94 -2.85
C ARG A 93 2.76 14.30 -2.83
N LYS A 94 1.76 14.50 -3.69
CA LYS A 94 1.03 15.77 -3.79
C LYS A 94 0.38 16.15 -2.47
N GLU A 95 -0.21 15.19 -1.77
CA GLU A 95 -0.84 15.47 -0.48
C GLU A 95 0.16 15.89 0.61
N LEU A 96 1.38 15.35 0.59
CA LEU A 96 2.45 15.81 1.49
C LEU A 96 2.96 17.19 1.09
N GLU A 97 3.16 17.44 -0.20
CA GLU A 97 3.57 18.77 -0.71
C GLU A 97 2.53 19.84 -0.36
N ASP A 98 1.24 19.54 -0.55
CA ASP A 98 0.13 20.45 -0.20
C ASP A 98 0.08 20.70 1.32
N PHE A 99 0.30 19.66 2.13
CA PHE A 99 0.37 19.81 3.59
C PHE A 99 1.56 20.67 4.04
N ASP A 100 2.76 20.38 3.53
CA ASP A 100 3.98 21.11 3.89
C ASP A 100 3.88 22.58 3.44
N LYS A 101 3.25 22.85 2.29
CA LYS A 101 2.95 24.21 1.82
C LYS A 101 1.99 24.94 2.75
N GLN A 102 0.88 24.30 3.17
CA GLN A 102 -0.07 24.90 4.11
C GLN A 102 0.58 25.25 5.45
N GLN A 103 1.46 24.40 5.97
CA GLN A 103 2.19 24.69 7.21
C GLN A 103 3.13 25.89 7.05
N LYS A 104 3.80 26.00 5.91
CA LYS A 104 4.67 27.14 5.60
C LYS A 104 3.88 28.45 5.48
N ASP A 105 2.76 28.44 4.75
CA ASP A 105 1.92 29.62 4.56
C ASP A 105 1.33 30.13 5.91
N LEU A 106 0.98 29.20 6.82
CA LEU A 106 0.56 29.53 8.18
C LEU A 106 1.68 30.17 9.00
N GLN A 107 2.90 29.66 8.88
CA GLN A 107 4.06 30.18 9.59
C GLN A 107 4.44 31.59 9.10
N GLU A 108 4.41 31.83 7.78
CA GLU A 108 4.70 33.14 7.19
C GLU A 108 3.62 34.19 7.56
N ASN A 109 2.35 33.81 7.54
CA ASN A 109 1.26 34.70 7.95
C ASN A 109 1.31 35.04 9.45
N SER A 110 1.81 34.13 10.29
CA SER A 110 2.00 34.40 11.72
C SER A 110 3.11 35.42 11.99
N MET A 111 4.18 35.45 11.17
CA MET A 111 5.29 36.40 11.32
C MET A 111 5.00 37.80 10.76
N ASN A 112 4.04 37.94 9.85
CA ASN A 112 3.70 39.23 9.22
C ASN A 112 2.62 40.03 9.98
N ASN A 113 2.02 39.45 11.03
CA ASN A 113 0.98 40.07 11.85
C ASN A 113 1.48 40.54 13.23
N GLU A 114 2.80 40.54 13.44
CA GLU A 114 3.51 41.09 14.62
C GLU A 114 4.12 42.46 14.28
#